data_AF-I1HDP9-F1
#
_entry.id   AF-I1HDP9-F1
#
_cell.length_a   1.000
_cell.length_b   1.000
_cell.length_c   1.000
_cell.angle_alpha   90.00
_cell.angle_beta   90.00
_cell.angle_gamma   90.00
#
_symmetry.space_group_name_H-M   'P 1'
#
loop_
_entity.id
_entity.type
_entity.pdbx_description
1 polymer ?
#
loop_
_entity_poly.entity_id
_entity_poly.type
_entity_poly.pdbx_seq_one_letter_code
_entity_poly.pdbx_strand_id
1 'polypeptide(L)'
;MAAIAAPPHPPLAVFASTAPLRGARFRRAPLIRVASSSSFPRRPCSSSNSSASFSSSSSSSYSGGGDGEGGGDGGEIHYVSPPPPPAAPPGAPVYVTLPADAVGSGGRVARRRAMAASLAALASAGVTGVAVELWWGVVERGGPGEYDWAGYLELAGMARRYGLRMRAILAFHQCGAGPHDSFWVPLPQWVLEEMDNMPDLSYTDRYQRRNKEYISLGCDILPLLKGRSPMQAYSDLMRSFRDTFKEYLGAIVTEVQVGMGPGGELRYPSCPTEKLYQPGSSSELGEFQCYDKFMQASLSSHARILGIQEWGEGGPAGTDAIRQNPEETNFFRADGGCWSTPYGRFFLEWYSGMLLLHGERLCTIADAIFSGTGVTISGKVSGIHWHYYTCSHPSELTAGYYNTLLRDGYLPIAQMFSRYKAALCCSCFDLRDAERNNSQSSPEGTLRQLMAAAKICNLPLNGENSVTRLDDTSLSQVIRSSRLYSGGTSGTSFSFNYVRMNKSLFEFQNWNRFTKFVRKMSDARTFLARLNFRRGHQCLPSVSVVWVVNRASVYT
;
A
#
# COMPACT_ATOMS: atom_id res chain seq x y z
N MET A 1 28.90 31.97 1.99
CA MET A 1 27.97 31.02 1.35
C MET A 1 28.72 29.70 1.16
N ALA A 2 28.44 28.70 1.98
CA ALA A 2 28.96 27.36 1.74
C ALA A 2 28.21 26.75 0.54
N ALA A 3 28.94 26.19 -0.42
CA ALA A 3 28.35 25.46 -1.53
C ALA A 3 27.54 24.27 -0.97
N ILE A 4 26.22 24.33 -1.10
CA ILE A 4 25.33 23.21 -0.77
C ILE A 4 25.60 22.14 -1.82
N ALA A 5 26.22 21.03 -1.41
CA ALA A 5 26.42 19.88 -2.27
C ALA A 5 25.04 19.35 -2.73
N ALA A 6 24.90 19.11 -4.04
CA ALA A 6 23.67 18.57 -4.59
C ALA A 6 23.35 17.20 -3.96
N PRO A 7 22.08 16.88 -3.68
CA PRO A 7 21.71 15.57 -3.20
C PRO A 7 22.11 14.49 -4.23
N PRO A 8 22.44 13.26 -3.79
CA PRO A 8 22.89 12.20 -4.67
C PRO A 8 21.80 11.81 -5.67
N HIS A 9 22.23 11.58 -6.91
CA HIS A 9 21.37 11.32 -8.07
C HIS A 9 20.72 9.92 -8.02
N PRO A 10 19.57 9.73 -8.69
CA PRO A 10 19.04 8.40 -8.92
C PRO A 10 20.03 7.56 -9.74
N PRO A 11 20.14 6.23 -9.50
CA PRO A 11 21.00 5.37 -10.28
C PRO A 11 20.62 5.43 -11.76
N LEU A 12 21.60 5.55 -12.65
CA LEU A 12 21.39 5.40 -14.09
C LEU A 12 20.87 3.99 -14.33
N ALA A 13 19.59 3.87 -14.65
CA ALA A 13 19.01 2.59 -14.97
C ALA A 13 19.59 2.13 -16.32
N VAL A 14 20.46 1.12 -16.30
CA VAL A 14 20.85 0.39 -17.50
C VAL A 14 19.67 -0.49 -17.89
N PHE A 15 18.66 0.10 -18.52
CA PHE A 15 17.65 -0.67 -19.24
C PHE A 15 18.27 -1.14 -20.55
N ALA A 16 18.52 -2.44 -20.65
CA ALA A 16 18.95 -3.07 -21.89
C ALA A 16 17.93 -2.75 -22.99
N SER A 17 18.34 -1.93 -23.96
CA SER A 17 17.54 -1.62 -25.14
C SER A 17 17.31 -2.87 -25.98
N THR A 18 16.08 -3.37 -26.03
CA THR A 18 15.65 -4.23 -27.14
C THR A 18 15.32 -3.35 -28.35
N ALA A 19 16.12 -3.48 -29.40
CA ALA A 19 15.98 -2.76 -30.67
C ALA A 19 14.62 -3.06 -31.37
N PRO A 20 14.09 -2.14 -32.20
CA PRO A 20 12.81 -2.33 -32.87
C PRO A 20 12.97 -3.15 -34.16
N LEU A 21 12.28 -4.29 -34.26
CA LEU A 21 12.08 -4.99 -35.53
C LEU A 21 10.95 -4.34 -36.33
N ARG A 22 11.30 -3.80 -37.49
CA ARG A 22 10.37 -3.32 -38.53
C ARG A 22 9.57 -4.48 -39.14
N GLY A 23 8.24 -4.29 -39.19
CA GLY A 23 7.34 -4.68 -40.28
C GLY A 23 7.29 -6.13 -40.76
N ALA A 24 6.21 -6.85 -40.42
CA ALA A 24 5.65 -7.90 -41.30
C ALA A 24 4.16 -8.12 -41.04
N ARG A 25 3.41 -8.26 -42.13
CA ARG A 25 1.94 -8.41 -42.23
C ARG A 25 1.47 -9.74 -41.64
N PHE A 26 0.37 -9.71 -40.86
CA PHE A 26 -0.33 -10.91 -40.42
C PHE A 26 -1.18 -11.54 -41.55
N ARG A 27 -0.95 -12.82 -41.85
CA ARG A 27 -1.93 -13.73 -42.46
C ARG A 27 -2.12 -14.96 -41.55
N ARG A 28 -3.36 -15.45 -41.48
CA ARG A 28 -3.88 -16.51 -40.60
C ARG A 28 -3.43 -17.94 -40.98
N ALA A 29 -3.09 -18.72 -39.93
CA ALA A 29 -3.31 -20.16 -39.65
C ALA A 29 -2.68 -21.25 -40.58
N PRO A 30 -2.54 -22.55 -40.18
CA PRO A 30 -2.99 -23.25 -38.95
C PRO A 30 -1.97 -24.23 -38.26
N LEU A 31 -2.47 -24.87 -37.19
CA LEU A 31 -1.96 -25.96 -36.32
C LEU A 31 -1.22 -27.15 -36.98
N ILE A 32 -0.13 -27.65 -36.35
CA ILE A 32 0.28 -29.08 -36.31
C ILE A 32 0.97 -29.43 -34.96
N ARG A 33 0.73 -30.67 -34.51
CA ARG A 33 1.11 -31.35 -33.25
C ARG A 33 2.58 -31.85 -33.15
N VAL A 34 3.05 -31.88 -31.88
CA VAL A 34 3.79 -32.95 -31.14
C VAL A 34 5.00 -33.66 -31.79
N ALA A 35 6.15 -33.62 -31.10
CA ALA A 35 6.95 -34.82 -30.77
C ALA A 35 8.03 -34.54 -29.70
N SER A 36 8.05 -35.39 -28.69
CA SER A 36 9.05 -35.57 -27.64
C SER A 36 10.29 -36.31 -28.14
N SER A 37 11.48 -35.98 -27.65
CA SER A 37 12.54 -36.98 -27.42
C SER A 37 13.58 -36.51 -26.39
N SER A 38 13.93 -37.46 -25.54
CA SER A 38 14.89 -37.48 -24.44
C SER A 38 16.35 -37.55 -24.92
N SER A 39 17.29 -37.05 -24.11
CA SER A 39 18.44 -37.85 -23.62
C SER A 39 19.41 -37.01 -22.77
N PHE A 40 19.61 -37.43 -21.53
CA PHE A 40 20.81 -37.16 -20.72
C PHE A 40 21.80 -38.30 -20.92
N PRO A 41 23.11 -38.06 -20.68
CA PRO A 41 23.96 -39.05 -20.07
C PRO A 41 24.43 -38.62 -18.67
N ARG A 42 24.32 -39.57 -17.74
CA ARG A 42 24.87 -39.57 -16.37
C ARG A 42 26.33 -40.03 -16.39
N ARG A 43 27.11 -39.62 -15.37
CA ARG A 43 27.86 -40.45 -14.38
C ARG A 43 29.15 -39.72 -13.90
N PRO A 44 29.80 -40.11 -12.77
CA PRO A 44 29.24 -40.56 -11.48
C PRO A 44 30.07 -40.17 -10.21
N CYS A 45 29.47 -40.45 -9.04
CA CYS A 45 30.05 -40.92 -7.76
C CYS A 45 31.07 -40.08 -6.96
N SER A 46 30.71 -39.75 -5.71
CA SER A 46 31.24 -40.45 -4.51
C SER A 46 30.50 -40.05 -3.23
N SER A 47 30.30 -41.06 -2.39
CA SER A 47 29.51 -41.15 -1.15
C SER A 47 30.25 -40.74 0.11
N SER A 48 29.51 -40.27 1.12
CA SER A 48 29.73 -40.67 2.52
C SER A 48 28.50 -40.40 3.39
N ASN A 49 27.99 -41.49 3.98
CA ASN A 49 26.92 -41.58 4.97
C ASN A 49 27.32 -40.97 6.31
N SER A 50 26.34 -40.50 7.08
CA SER A 50 26.24 -40.73 8.53
C SER A 50 24.79 -40.54 8.97
N SER A 51 24.19 -41.64 9.41
CA SER A 51 22.84 -41.81 9.95
C SER A 51 22.84 -41.62 11.47
N ALA A 52 21.74 -41.07 12.01
CA ALA A 52 21.26 -41.43 13.34
C ALA A 52 19.73 -41.25 13.39
N SER A 53 19.02 -42.37 13.39
CA SER A 53 17.59 -42.49 13.66
C SER A 53 17.39 -42.94 15.12
N PHE A 54 16.40 -42.37 15.79
CA PHE A 54 15.76 -42.99 16.95
C PHE A 54 14.25 -43.01 16.70
N SER A 55 13.68 -44.21 16.73
CA SER A 55 12.24 -44.46 16.79
C SER A 55 12.03 -45.54 17.83
N SER A 56 11.18 -45.26 18.81
CA SER A 56 10.77 -46.21 19.85
C SER A 56 9.35 -46.71 19.57
N SER A 57 9.26 -48.03 19.64
CA SER A 57 8.15 -48.94 19.35
C SER A 57 7.04 -48.94 20.40
N SER A 58 5.86 -49.44 20.02
CA SER A 58 4.92 -50.22 20.86
C SER A 58 3.90 -50.88 19.91
N SER A 59 4.20 -52.07 19.38
CA SER A 59 3.77 -53.40 19.88
C SER A 59 2.28 -53.71 19.67
N SER A 60 1.99 -54.46 18.60
CA SER A 60 0.79 -55.24 18.38
C SER A 60 0.99 -56.68 18.86
N SER A 61 -0.06 -57.26 19.44
CA SER A 61 -0.17 -58.70 19.75
C SER A 61 -0.92 -59.43 18.64
N TYR A 62 -0.33 -60.54 18.19
CA TYR A 62 -0.79 -61.43 17.12
C TYR A 62 -1.37 -62.71 17.72
N SER A 63 -2.38 -63.31 17.09
CA SER A 63 -2.74 -64.75 17.14
C SER A 63 -3.72 -64.99 15.97
N GLY A 64 -3.29 -65.63 14.87
CA GLY A 64 -3.49 -67.06 14.57
C GLY A 64 -4.82 -67.24 13.82
N GLY A 65 -5.00 -67.89 12.67
CA GLY A 65 -4.26 -68.87 11.87
C GLY A 65 -5.35 -69.74 11.21
N GLY A 66 -5.22 -70.12 9.93
CA GLY A 66 -6.11 -71.13 9.30
C GLY A 66 -6.46 -70.87 7.82
N ASP A 67 -6.01 -71.79 6.97
CA ASP A 67 -6.24 -71.91 5.53
C ASP A 67 -7.68 -72.28 5.13
N GLY A 68 -8.06 -72.02 3.87
CA GLY A 68 -9.24 -72.62 3.23
C GLY A 68 -9.64 -71.98 1.89
N GLU A 69 -9.50 -72.74 0.81
CA GLU A 69 -9.99 -72.46 -0.56
C GLU A 69 -11.52 -72.32 -0.65
N GLY A 70 -12.01 -71.60 -1.67
CA GLY A 70 -13.38 -71.76 -2.18
C GLY A 70 -14.00 -70.48 -2.74
N GLY A 71 -14.21 -70.45 -4.06
CA GLY A 71 -14.71 -69.29 -4.81
C GLY A 71 -16.14 -68.84 -4.48
N GLY A 72 -16.44 -67.60 -4.87
CA GLY A 72 -17.78 -67.02 -4.83
C GLY A 72 -17.77 -65.58 -5.30
N ASP A 73 -18.37 -65.37 -6.46
CA ASP A 73 -18.64 -64.09 -7.13
C ASP A 73 -19.25 -63.03 -6.20
N GLY A 74 -18.74 -61.80 -6.30
CA GLY A 74 -19.13 -60.67 -5.47
C GLY A 74 -18.43 -59.40 -5.92
N GLY A 75 -18.91 -58.79 -7.01
CA GLY A 75 -18.44 -57.50 -7.48
C GLY A 75 -18.64 -56.40 -6.43
N GLU A 76 -17.58 -56.05 -5.71
CA GLU A 76 -17.56 -54.90 -4.83
C GLU A 76 -17.26 -53.64 -5.65
N ILE A 77 -18.28 -52.82 -5.86
CA ILE A 77 -18.15 -51.51 -6.50
C ILE A 77 -17.33 -50.64 -5.54
N HIS A 78 -16.04 -50.49 -5.81
CA HIS A 78 -15.22 -49.48 -5.15
C HIS A 78 -15.82 -48.10 -5.43
N TYR A 79 -16.56 -47.57 -4.46
CA TYR A 79 -16.91 -46.16 -4.41
C TYR A 79 -15.63 -45.36 -4.25
N VAL A 80 -15.03 -44.99 -5.39
CA VAL A 80 -14.02 -43.94 -5.44
C VAL A 80 -14.74 -42.67 -4.97
N SER A 81 -14.49 -42.30 -3.71
CA SER A 81 -14.97 -41.03 -3.19
C SER A 81 -14.50 -39.92 -4.12
N PRO A 82 -15.39 -38.99 -4.54
CA PRO A 82 -14.97 -37.91 -5.40
C PRO A 82 -13.79 -37.19 -4.75
N PRO A 83 -12.77 -36.78 -5.53
CA PRO A 83 -11.66 -36.02 -4.98
C PRO A 83 -12.22 -34.85 -4.17
N PRO A 84 -11.69 -34.57 -2.97
CA PRO A 84 -12.18 -33.47 -2.16
C PRO A 84 -12.20 -32.20 -3.01
N PRO A 85 -13.28 -31.41 -2.95
CA PRO A 85 -13.36 -30.18 -3.73
C PRO A 85 -12.09 -29.36 -3.49
N PRO A 86 -11.54 -28.72 -4.54
CA PRO A 86 -10.33 -27.93 -4.41
C PRO A 86 -10.48 -26.99 -3.22
N ALA A 87 -9.48 -27.00 -2.32
CA ALA A 87 -9.52 -26.21 -1.11
C ALA A 87 -9.86 -24.77 -1.49
N ALA A 88 -10.96 -24.25 -0.95
CA ALA A 88 -11.34 -22.87 -1.17
C ALA A 88 -10.14 -21.98 -0.84
N PRO A 89 -9.80 -20.99 -1.68
CA PRO A 89 -8.68 -20.10 -1.42
C PRO A 89 -8.87 -19.49 -0.02
N PRO A 90 -7.80 -19.43 0.81
CA PRO A 90 -7.89 -18.91 2.15
C PRO A 90 -8.46 -17.49 2.12
N GLY A 91 -9.43 -17.21 2.98
CA GLY A 91 -10.11 -15.92 3.00
C GLY A 91 -9.17 -14.76 3.33
N ALA A 92 -9.50 -13.58 2.81
CA ALA A 92 -8.76 -12.35 3.00
C ALA A 92 -9.05 -11.74 4.40
N PRO A 93 -8.02 -11.46 5.22
CA PRO A 93 -8.17 -10.67 6.43
C PRO A 93 -8.74 -9.29 6.13
N VAL A 94 -9.68 -8.83 6.96
CA VAL A 94 -10.22 -7.46 6.89
C VAL A 94 -9.72 -6.66 8.07
N TYR A 95 -9.18 -5.49 7.79
CA TYR A 95 -8.80 -4.45 8.74
C TYR A 95 -9.73 -3.25 8.58
N VAL A 96 -9.81 -2.40 9.62
CA VAL A 96 -10.57 -1.15 9.58
C VAL A 96 -9.68 -0.02 10.05
N THR A 97 -9.57 1.04 9.24
CA THR A 97 -8.84 2.26 9.61
C THR A 97 -9.62 3.01 10.66
N LEU A 98 -8.98 3.35 11.77
CA LEU A 98 -9.59 4.16 12.82
C LEU A 98 -9.81 5.60 12.34
N PRO A 99 -10.59 6.40 13.07
CA PRO A 99 -10.69 7.81 12.78
C PRO A 99 -9.32 8.51 12.83
N ALA A 100 -9.08 9.46 11.93
CA ALA A 100 -7.87 10.28 11.92
C ALA A 100 -7.63 10.97 13.28
N ASP A 101 -8.71 11.36 13.96
CA ASP A 101 -8.69 11.96 15.30
C ASP A 101 -8.75 10.93 16.45
N ALA A 102 -8.45 9.64 16.19
CA ALA A 102 -8.46 8.60 17.22
C ALA A 102 -7.55 8.92 18.41
N VAL A 103 -6.42 9.60 18.15
CA VAL A 103 -5.62 10.29 19.15
C VAL A 103 -5.66 11.78 18.80
N GLY A 104 -6.20 12.59 19.71
CA GLY A 104 -6.30 14.04 19.50
C GLY A 104 -4.94 14.74 19.62
N SER A 105 -4.90 16.02 19.26
CA SER A 105 -3.69 16.87 19.31
C SER A 105 -2.98 16.88 20.67
N GLY A 106 -3.72 16.66 21.77
CA GLY A 106 -3.17 16.53 23.12
C GLY A 106 -2.52 15.17 23.43
N GLY A 107 -2.36 14.26 22.46
CA GLY A 107 -1.72 12.95 22.66
C GLY A 107 -2.57 11.91 23.39
N ARG A 108 -3.89 12.12 23.48
CA ARG A 108 -4.83 11.25 24.21
C ARG A 108 -5.87 10.63 23.30
N VAL A 109 -6.33 9.42 23.63
CA VAL A 109 -7.38 8.73 22.88
C VAL A 109 -8.69 9.53 22.91
N ALA A 110 -9.16 9.95 21.75
CA ALA A 110 -10.43 10.65 21.62
C ALA A 110 -11.60 9.72 21.91
N ARG A 111 -12.62 10.24 22.61
CA ARG A 111 -13.86 9.51 22.93
C ARG A 111 -13.59 8.09 23.44
N ARG A 112 -12.63 7.95 24.36
CA ARG A 112 -12.08 6.69 24.90
C ARG A 112 -13.10 5.55 25.09
N ARG A 113 -14.24 5.83 25.74
CA ARG A 113 -15.29 4.82 26.00
C ARG A 113 -15.98 4.35 24.71
N ALA A 114 -16.28 5.29 23.80
CA ALA A 114 -16.86 4.95 22.51
C ALA A 114 -15.86 4.18 21.64
N MET A 115 -14.58 4.58 21.66
CA MET A 115 -13.52 3.84 20.96
C MET A 115 -13.44 2.38 21.43
N ALA A 116 -13.45 2.13 22.74
CA ALA A 116 -13.45 0.77 23.26
C ALA A 116 -14.68 -0.04 22.81
N ALA A 117 -15.88 0.58 22.81
CA ALA A 117 -17.10 -0.06 22.32
C ALA A 117 -17.03 -0.37 20.81
N SER A 118 -16.51 0.56 20.00
CA SER A 118 -16.30 0.37 18.57
C SER A 118 -15.33 -0.79 18.29
N LEU A 119 -14.21 -0.87 19.00
CA LEU A 119 -13.25 -1.99 18.87
C LEU A 119 -13.88 -3.33 19.26
N ALA A 120 -14.68 -3.38 20.33
CA ALA A 120 -15.41 -4.58 20.72
C ALA A 120 -16.43 -5.02 19.65
N ALA A 121 -17.13 -4.07 19.03
CA ALA A 121 -18.07 -4.33 17.94
C ALA A 121 -17.34 -4.90 16.70
N LEU A 122 -16.23 -4.27 16.29
CA LEU A 122 -15.41 -4.75 15.16
C LEU A 122 -14.87 -6.16 15.43
N ALA A 123 -14.39 -6.42 16.64
CA ALA A 123 -13.95 -7.75 17.04
C ALA A 123 -15.09 -8.79 16.94
N SER A 124 -16.30 -8.43 17.37
CA SER A 124 -17.48 -9.29 17.26
C SER A 124 -17.95 -9.51 15.82
N ALA A 125 -17.65 -8.58 14.92
CA ALA A 125 -17.92 -8.69 13.48
C ALA A 125 -16.91 -9.60 12.73
N GLY A 126 -15.88 -10.13 13.41
CA GLY A 126 -14.85 -10.97 12.79
C GLY A 126 -13.74 -10.20 12.07
N VAL A 127 -13.66 -8.87 12.27
CA VAL A 127 -12.56 -8.04 11.78
C VAL A 127 -11.24 -8.55 12.35
N THR A 128 -10.18 -8.62 11.53
CA THR A 128 -8.86 -9.15 11.93
C THR A 128 -8.11 -8.16 12.82
N GLY A 129 -8.14 -6.89 12.46
CA GLY A 129 -7.44 -5.85 13.17
C GLY A 129 -7.88 -4.46 12.75
N VAL A 130 -7.17 -3.46 13.26
CA VAL A 130 -7.39 -2.06 12.94
C VAL A 130 -6.12 -1.45 12.35
N ALA A 131 -6.27 -0.47 11.48
CA ALA A 131 -5.18 0.39 11.02
C ALA A 131 -5.26 1.73 11.75
N VAL A 132 -4.12 2.24 12.22
CA VAL A 132 -4.06 3.44 13.06
C VAL A 132 -2.98 4.37 12.52
N GLU A 133 -3.38 5.61 12.22
CA GLU A 133 -2.48 6.69 11.81
C GLU A 133 -1.76 7.27 13.03
N LEU A 134 -0.45 7.04 13.08
CA LEU A 134 0.48 7.57 14.07
C LEU A 134 1.04 8.89 13.53
N TRP A 135 0.34 9.98 13.81
CA TRP A 135 0.62 11.31 13.26
C TRP A 135 1.90 11.89 13.81
N TRP A 136 2.83 12.24 12.92
CA TRP A 136 4.09 12.86 13.30
C TRP A 136 3.86 14.14 14.12
N GLY A 137 2.94 15.00 13.68
CA GLY A 137 2.59 16.24 14.38
C GLY A 137 1.93 16.08 15.74
N VAL A 138 1.42 14.88 16.07
CA VAL A 138 0.87 14.58 17.40
C VAL A 138 1.95 13.97 18.30
N VAL A 139 2.75 13.05 17.75
CA VAL A 139 3.76 12.31 18.50
C VAL A 139 4.94 13.20 18.89
N GLU A 140 5.49 13.97 17.94
CA GLU A 140 6.68 14.82 18.15
C GLU A 140 6.30 16.29 18.34
N ARG A 141 5.21 16.53 19.10
CA ARG A 141 4.64 17.87 19.29
C ARG A 141 5.38 18.74 20.31
N GLY A 142 6.13 18.13 21.24
CA GLY A 142 6.88 18.84 22.28
C GLY A 142 8.12 19.54 21.74
N GLY A 143 8.72 18.96 20.70
CA GLY A 143 9.92 19.47 20.05
C GLY A 143 10.70 18.35 19.36
N PRO A 144 11.80 18.69 18.67
CA PRO A 144 12.67 17.71 18.03
C PRO A 144 13.17 16.66 19.03
N GLY A 145 12.89 15.38 18.78
CA GLY A 145 13.29 14.25 19.63
C GLY A 145 12.39 14.00 20.84
N GLU A 146 11.34 14.80 21.05
CA GLU A 146 10.40 14.64 22.16
C GLU A 146 9.14 13.89 21.72
N TYR A 147 9.18 12.57 21.86
CA TYR A 147 8.11 11.68 21.41
C TYR A 147 7.15 11.32 22.55
N ASP A 148 5.85 11.62 22.37
CA ASP A 148 4.79 11.14 23.24
C ASP A 148 3.88 10.12 22.54
N TRP A 149 3.96 8.88 23.01
CA TRP A 149 3.22 7.73 22.49
C TRP A 149 2.01 7.33 23.35
N ALA A 150 1.68 8.06 24.43
CA ALA A 150 0.74 7.60 25.45
C ALA A 150 -0.63 7.20 24.89
N GLY A 151 -1.26 8.04 24.06
CA GLY A 151 -2.55 7.73 23.43
C GLY A 151 -2.49 6.52 22.49
N TYR A 152 -1.38 6.35 21.76
CA TYR A 152 -1.20 5.24 20.83
C TYR A 152 -0.91 3.91 21.52
N LEU A 153 -0.14 3.93 22.61
CA LEU A 153 0.04 2.77 23.51
C LEU A 153 -1.30 2.33 24.10
N GLU A 154 -2.14 3.30 24.47
CA GLU A 154 -3.47 2.99 24.97
C GLU A 154 -4.34 2.29 23.91
N LEU A 155 -4.32 2.75 22.64
CA LEU A 155 -5.00 2.09 21.53
C LEU A 155 -4.46 0.68 21.29
N ALA A 156 -3.14 0.47 21.30
CA ALA A 156 -2.54 -0.86 21.17
C ALA A 156 -2.98 -1.77 22.34
N GLY A 157 -3.07 -1.24 23.56
CA GLY A 157 -3.61 -1.95 24.72
C GLY A 157 -5.10 -2.29 24.58
N MET A 158 -5.92 -1.43 23.98
CA MET A 158 -7.31 -1.75 23.64
C MET A 158 -7.40 -2.84 22.57
N ALA A 159 -6.62 -2.74 21.49
CA ALA A 159 -6.57 -3.73 20.43
C ALA A 159 -6.18 -5.12 20.96
N ARG A 160 -5.12 -5.19 21.80
CA ARG A 160 -4.71 -6.40 22.52
C ARG A 160 -5.84 -6.99 23.35
N ARG A 161 -6.54 -6.16 24.14
CA ARG A 161 -7.68 -6.61 24.94
C ARG A 161 -8.76 -7.26 24.08
N TYR A 162 -9.12 -6.70 22.94
CA TYR A 162 -10.18 -7.28 22.09
C TYR A 162 -9.69 -8.34 21.09
N GLY A 163 -8.42 -8.77 21.17
CA GLY A 163 -7.84 -9.73 20.23
C GLY A 163 -7.84 -9.24 18.79
N LEU A 164 -7.63 -7.94 18.61
CA LEU A 164 -7.46 -7.27 17.32
C LEU A 164 -5.96 -7.06 17.06
N ARG A 165 -5.52 -7.34 15.83
CA ARG A 165 -4.22 -6.89 15.35
C ARG A 165 -4.23 -5.39 15.07
N MET A 166 -3.05 -4.80 14.96
CA MET A 166 -2.84 -3.39 14.65
C MET A 166 -1.89 -3.27 13.46
N ARG A 167 -2.26 -2.42 12.50
CA ARG A 167 -1.36 -1.87 11.50
C ARG A 167 -1.01 -0.46 11.92
N ALA A 168 0.26 -0.20 12.16
CA ALA A 168 0.75 1.13 12.51
C ALA A 168 1.09 1.88 11.23
N ILE A 169 0.42 3.00 10.95
CA ILE A 169 0.74 3.86 9.81
C ILE A 169 1.55 5.04 10.34
N LEU A 170 2.85 5.09 10.05
CA LEU A 170 3.72 6.21 10.42
C LEU A 170 3.43 7.40 9.49
N ALA A 171 2.55 8.29 9.95
CA ALA A 171 1.99 9.36 9.15
C ALA A 171 2.88 10.61 9.25
N PHE A 172 3.90 10.66 8.39
CA PHE A 172 4.82 11.80 8.22
C PHE A 172 4.23 12.94 7.36
N HIS A 173 2.90 13.01 7.24
CA HIS A 173 2.17 13.95 6.40
C HIS A 173 1.04 14.63 7.19
N GLN A 174 0.51 15.72 6.65
CA GLN A 174 -0.67 16.39 7.18
C GLN A 174 -1.96 15.61 6.85
N CYS A 175 -2.91 15.62 7.79
CA CYS A 175 -4.32 15.28 7.53
C CYS A 175 -5.15 16.55 7.32
N GLY A 176 -6.07 16.54 6.35
CA GLY A 176 -7.07 17.59 6.15
C GLY A 176 -6.54 18.86 5.46
N ALA A 177 -7.45 19.68 4.93
CA ALA A 177 -7.11 20.79 4.02
C ALA A 177 -6.50 22.03 4.70
N GLY A 178 -6.44 22.07 6.03
CA GLY A 178 -5.97 23.20 6.80
C GLY A 178 -6.80 23.47 8.06
N PRO A 179 -6.54 24.58 8.78
CA PRO A 179 -7.11 24.86 10.11
C PRO A 179 -8.63 24.86 10.22
N HIS A 180 -9.34 25.03 9.10
CA HIS A 180 -10.80 25.03 9.06
C HIS A 180 -11.41 23.63 8.87
N ASP A 181 -10.59 22.61 8.63
CA ASP A 181 -11.01 21.22 8.55
C ASP A 181 -11.06 20.58 9.96
N SER A 182 -12.20 19.98 10.29
CA SER A 182 -12.41 19.26 11.55
C SER A 182 -11.44 18.11 11.81
N PHE A 183 -10.78 17.59 10.75
CA PHE A 183 -9.79 16.51 10.84
C PHE A 183 -8.36 17.00 10.60
N TRP A 184 -8.10 18.31 10.70
CA TRP A 184 -6.78 18.86 10.45
C TRP A 184 -5.75 18.40 11.49
N VAL A 185 -4.74 17.69 11.02
CA VAL A 185 -3.56 17.30 11.80
C VAL A 185 -2.32 17.72 11.01
N PRO A 186 -1.66 18.84 11.37
CA PRO A 186 -0.49 19.30 10.62
C PRO A 186 0.76 18.45 10.89
N LEU A 187 1.84 18.75 10.16
CA LEU A 187 3.20 18.39 10.57
C LEU A 187 3.53 19.02 11.95
N PRO A 188 4.56 18.53 12.68
CA PRO A 188 4.94 19.16 13.95
C PRO A 188 5.17 20.65 13.79
N GLN A 189 4.73 21.44 14.78
CA GLN A 189 4.82 22.89 14.72
C GLN A 189 6.25 23.39 14.47
N TRP A 190 7.23 22.76 15.11
CA TRP A 190 8.64 23.09 14.92
C TRP A 190 9.16 22.81 13.49
N VAL A 191 8.53 21.88 12.75
CA VAL A 191 8.83 21.63 11.32
C VAL A 191 8.20 22.71 10.46
N LEU A 192 6.95 23.08 10.75
CA LEU A 192 6.28 24.16 10.02
C LEU A 192 7.03 25.48 10.15
N GLU A 193 7.59 25.78 11.34
CA GLU A 193 8.48 26.92 11.57
C GLU A 193 9.72 26.88 10.67
N GLU A 194 10.37 25.72 10.53
CA GLU A 194 11.50 25.57 9.58
C GLU A 194 11.04 25.75 8.13
N MET A 195 9.84 25.28 7.76
CA MET A 195 9.26 25.48 6.43
C MET A 195 8.88 26.94 6.17
N ASP A 196 8.53 27.71 7.20
CA ASP A 196 8.33 29.16 7.09
C ASP A 196 9.66 29.90 6.91
N ASN A 197 10.71 29.49 7.64
CA ASN A 197 12.05 30.06 7.52
C ASN A 197 12.73 29.68 6.19
N MET A 198 12.46 28.47 5.68
CA MET A 198 12.98 27.95 4.42
C MET A 198 11.85 27.36 3.57
N PRO A 199 11.12 28.19 2.78
CA PRO A 199 9.98 27.76 1.98
C PRO A 199 10.23 26.61 1.00
N ASP A 200 11.47 26.47 0.51
CA ASP A 200 11.89 25.36 -0.36
C ASP A 200 11.94 23.99 0.32
N LEU A 201 11.68 23.89 1.63
CA LEU A 201 11.36 22.62 2.27
C LEU A 201 10.00 22.07 1.81
N SER A 202 9.14 22.90 1.23
CA SER A 202 7.83 22.52 0.71
C SER A 202 7.91 22.10 -0.75
N TYR A 203 7.12 21.10 -1.14
CA TYR A 203 6.89 20.83 -2.56
C TYR A 203 6.34 22.07 -3.25
N THR A 204 6.79 22.31 -4.48
CA THR A 204 6.54 23.58 -5.17
C THR A 204 6.23 23.33 -6.63
N ASP A 205 5.15 23.94 -7.10
CA ASP A 205 4.77 23.90 -8.51
C ASP A 205 5.39 25.05 -9.32
N ARG A 206 5.18 25.01 -10.64
CA ARG A 206 5.66 26.05 -11.56
C ARG A 206 5.13 27.46 -11.27
N TYR A 207 4.00 27.58 -10.56
CA TYR A 207 3.41 28.86 -10.18
C TYR A 207 3.90 29.32 -8.80
N GLN A 208 4.93 28.66 -8.25
CA GLN A 208 5.49 28.93 -6.93
C GLN A 208 4.50 28.70 -5.77
N ARG A 209 3.41 27.94 -6.01
CA ARG A 209 2.51 27.52 -4.94
C ARG A 209 3.21 26.42 -4.14
N ARG A 210 3.20 26.59 -2.81
CA ARG A 210 3.88 25.72 -1.87
C ARG A 210 2.87 24.78 -1.22
N ASN A 211 3.19 23.49 -1.17
CA ASN A 211 2.42 22.49 -0.44
C ASN A 211 3.20 22.03 0.81
N LYS A 212 2.63 22.31 1.99
CA LYS A 212 3.20 21.98 3.30
C LYS A 212 2.72 20.65 3.90
N GLU A 213 2.00 19.85 3.13
CA GLU A 213 1.47 18.56 3.57
C GLU A 213 2.59 17.55 3.89
N TYR A 214 3.73 17.68 3.21
CA TYR A 214 4.90 16.82 3.35
C TYR A 214 6.17 17.59 2.97
N ILE A 215 7.33 17.19 3.50
CA ILE A 215 8.62 17.83 3.18
C ILE A 215 9.11 17.36 1.80
N SER A 216 9.55 18.29 0.94
CA SER A 216 10.04 17.93 -0.40
C SER A 216 11.18 16.90 -0.33
N LEU A 217 11.09 15.84 -1.14
CA LEU A 217 12.11 14.79 -1.21
C LEU A 217 13.48 15.30 -1.69
N GLY A 218 13.55 16.50 -2.28
CA GLY A 218 14.81 17.17 -2.58
C GLY A 218 15.65 17.44 -1.32
N CYS A 219 15.01 17.42 -0.14
CA CYS A 219 15.62 17.71 1.15
C CYS A 219 16.04 16.48 1.95
N ASP A 220 15.71 15.26 1.50
CA ASP A 220 15.80 13.99 2.26
C ASP A 220 17.03 13.86 3.18
N ILE A 221 18.21 14.21 2.66
CA ILE A 221 19.50 14.00 3.32
C ILE A 221 20.16 15.29 3.81
N LEU A 222 19.50 16.44 3.66
CA LEU A 222 20.05 17.74 4.03
C LEU A 222 19.65 18.07 5.48
N PRO A 223 20.57 18.52 6.35
CA PRO A 223 20.33 18.71 7.78
C PRO A 223 19.57 20.02 8.09
N LEU A 224 18.37 20.16 7.52
CA LEU A 224 17.57 21.39 7.52
C LEU A 224 16.51 21.45 8.63
N LEU A 225 16.37 20.38 9.43
CA LEU A 225 15.40 20.28 10.52
C LEU A 225 16.12 20.37 11.87
N LYS A 226 16.55 21.60 12.23
CA LYS A 226 17.31 21.88 13.46
C LYS A 226 18.56 20.99 13.60
N GLY A 227 19.29 20.81 12.51
CA GLY A 227 20.52 19.99 12.44
C GLY A 227 20.31 18.53 12.03
N ARG A 228 19.07 18.06 11.88
CA ARG A 228 18.73 16.74 11.32
C ARG A 228 18.23 16.84 9.89
N SER A 229 18.42 15.79 9.10
CA SER A 229 17.71 15.65 7.82
C SER A 229 16.29 15.09 8.01
N PRO A 230 15.38 15.29 7.04
CA PRO A 230 14.08 14.61 7.04
C PRO A 230 14.21 13.10 7.25
N MET A 231 15.12 12.43 6.52
CA MET A 231 15.38 10.99 6.71
C MET A 231 15.85 10.63 8.12
N GLN A 232 16.67 11.48 8.76
CA GLN A 232 17.06 11.27 10.16
C GLN A 232 15.87 11.44 11.11
N ALA A 233 15.04 12.48 10.94
CA ALA A 233 13.85 12.68 11.76
C ALA A 233 12.86 11.51 11.64
N TYR A 234 12.62 11.01 10.42
CA TYR A 234 11.79 9.82 10.19
C TYR A 234 12.40 8.57 10.83
N SER A 235 13.72 8.38 10.70
CA SER A 235 14.45 7.28 11.30
C SER A 235 14.36 7.29 12.84
N ASP A 236 14.51 8.46 13.47
CA ASP A 236 14.46 8.61 14.91
C ASP A 236 13.06 8.32 15.46
N LEU A 237 12.00 8.80 14.79
CA LEU A 237 10.62 8.47 15.13
C LEU A 237 10.35 6.97 14.98
N MET A 238 10.82 6.33 13.91
CA MET A 238 10.71 4.88 13.71
C MET A 238 11.40 4.09 14.84
N ARG A 239 12.62 4.50 15.26
CA ARG A 239 13.33 3.88 16.39
C ARG A 239 12.55 4.07 17.70
N SER A 240 12.09 5.28 17.97
CA SER A 240 11.27 5.58 19.16
C SER A 240 10.00 4.74 19.20
N PHE A 241 9.31 4.58 18.06
CA PHE A 241 8.16 3.69 17.94
C PHE A 241 8.54 2.24 18.22
N ARG A 242 9.58 1.71 17.58
CA ARG A 242 10.04 0.33 17.79
C ARG A 242 10.31 0.05 19.27
N ASP A 243 11.08 0.91 19.92
CA ASP A 243 11.53 0.71 21.30
C ASP A 243 10.36 0.81 22.28
N THR A 244 9.43 1.74 22.02
CA THR A 244 8.23 1.96 22.83
C THR A 244 7.20 0.84 22.68
N PHE A 245 7.03 0.32 21.47
CA PHE A 245 6.04 -0.72 21.15
C PHE A 245 6.62 -2.13 21.14
N LYS A 246 7.85 -2.34 21.62
CA LYS A 246 8.58 -3.62 21.56
C LYS A 246 7.77 -4.85 21.97
N GLU A 247 6.92 -4.73 22.99
CA GLU A 247 6.09 -5.83 23.51
C GLU A 247 4.86 -6.14 22.64
N TYR A 248 4.51 -5.23 21.74
CA TYR A 248 3.40 -5.35 20.81
C TYR A 248 3.85 -5.81 19.42
N LEU A 249 5.10 -5.57 19.02
CA LEU A 249 5.63 -5.93 17.69
C LEU A 249 5.60 -7.45 17.47
N GLY A 250 5.19 -7.87 16.28
CA GLY A 250 5.07 -9.26 15.86
C GLY A 250 3.83 -9.99 16.43
N ALA A 251 3.29 -9.54 17.56
CA ALA A 251 2.12 -10.13 18.20
C ALA A 251 0.81 -9.36 17.90
N ILE A 252 0.77 -8.08 18.28
CA ILE A 252 -0.38 -7.20 18.10
C ILE A 252 -0.15 -6.29 16.91
N VAL A 253 0.97 -5.58 16.89
CA VAL A 253 1.41 -4.81 15.73
C VAL A 253 2.07 -5.79 14.77
N THR A 254 1.40 -6.11 13.67
CA THR A 254 1.92 -7.08 12.68
C THR A 254 2.41 -6.41 11.41
N GLU A 255 2.11 -5.12 11.24
CA GLU A 255 2.51 -4.37 10.06
C GLU A 255 2.80 -2.91 10.41
N VAL A 256 3.83 -2.35 9.79
CA VAL A 256 4.19 -0.92 9.87
C VAL A 256 4.18 -0.34 8.46
N GLN A 257 3.17 0.48 8.15
CA GLN A 257 3.10 1.24 6.91
C GLN A 257 3.89 2.54 7.07
N VAL A 258 4.90 2.73 6.24
CA VAL A 258 5.72 3.94 6.23
C VAL A 258 5.06 4.96 5.31
N GLY A 259 4.71 6.15 5.83
CA GLY A 259 4.23 7.26 5.01
C GLY A 259 5.35 7.84 4.14
N MET A 260 5.17 7.83 2.82
CA MET A 260 6.23 8.19 1.86
C MET A 260 5.95 9.48 1.08
N GLY A 261 5.03 10.31 1.58
CA GLY A 261 4.56 11.50 0.88
C GLY A 261 3.17 11.96 1.32
N PRO A 262 2.55 12.89 0.56
CA PRO A 262 1.18 13.35 0.78
C PRO A 262 0.17 12.19 0.84
N GLY A 263 -0.77 12.26 1.78
CA GLY A 263 -1.69 11.17 2.11
C GLY A 263 -1.03 9.88 2.59
N GLY A 264 0.26 9.93 2.94
CA GLY A 264 1.08 8.77 3.26
C GLY A 264 1.49 7.93 2.04
N GLU A 265 1.20 8.42 0.84
CA GLU A 265 1.42 7.72 -0.43
C GLU A 265 2.78 8.10 -1.02
N LEU A 266 3.44 7.15 -1.68
CA LEU A 266 4.67 7.41 -2.44
C LEU A 266 4.30 8.14 -3.75
N ARG A 267 4.11 9.46 -3.67
CA ARG A 267 3.86 10.33 -4.83
C ARG A 267 4.23 11.77 -4.53
N TYR A 268 4.24 12.60 -5.56
CA TYR A 268 4.22 14.05 -5.41
C TYR A 268 2.81 14.58 -5.11
N PRO A 269 2.68 15.77 -4.48
CA PRO A 269 1.38 16.42 -4.28
C PRO A 269 0.92 17.15 -5.54
N SER A 270 0.81 16.44 -6.66
CA SER A 270 0.43 17.01 -7.96
C SER A 270 -0.95 17.67 -7.95
N CYS A 271 -1.80 17.20 -7.04
CA CYS A 271 -3.08 17.77 -6.67
C CYS A 271 -3.24 17.64 -5.13
N PRO A 272 -3.97 18.57 -4.48
CA PRO A 272 -4.25 18.47 -3.04
C PRO A 272 -4.92 17.13 -2.70
N THR A 273 -4.42 16.45 -1.66
CA THR A 273 -4.91 15.12 -1.24
C THR A 273 -6.42 15.12 -0.97
N GLU A 274 -6.97 16.21 -0.45
CA GLU A 274 -8.40 16.31 -0.14
C GLU A 274 -9.27 16.36 -1.40
N LYS A 275 -8.76 16.92 -2.49
CA LYS A 275 -9.47 16.95 -3.78
C LYS A 275 -9.52 15.57 -4.44
N LEU A 276 -8.57 14.69 -4.14
CA LEU A 276 -8.49 13.34 -4.72
C LEU A 276 -9.59 12.41 -4.21
N TYR A 277 -9.98 12.56 -2.94
CA TYR A 277 -10.95 11.69 -2.29
C TYR A 277 -12.35 12.31 -2.17
N GLN A 278 -12.56 13.53 -2.72
CA GLN A 278 -13.87 14.19 -2.74
C GLN A 278 -14.78 13.67 -3.86
N PRO A 279 -15.98 13.15 -3.56
CA PRO A 279 -16.97 12.77 -4.57
C PRO A 279 -17.38 13.97 -5.44
N GLY A 280 -17.28 13.83 -6.76
CA GLY A 280 -17.69 14.88 -7.71
C GLY A 280 -16.63 15.94 -8.01
N SER A 281 -15.43 15.83 -7.42
CA SER A 281 -14.27 16.63 -7.81
C SER A 281 -13.94 16.38 -9.29
N SER A 282 -13.73 17.47 -10.06
CA SER A 282 -13.27 17.36 -11.45
C SER A 282 -11.90 16.67 -11.48
N SER A 283 -11.70 15.75 -12.42
CA SER A 283 -10.39 15.12 -12.66
C SER A 283 -9.34 16.20 -13.00
N GLU A 284 -8.67 16.73 -11.99
CA GLU A 284 -7.58 17.68 -12.19
C GLU A 284 -6.35 16.89 -12.67
N LEU A 285 -5.75 17.35 -13.77
CA LEU A 285 -4.54 16.75 -14.33
C LEU A 285 -3.40 16.72 -13.31
N GLY A 286 -3.32 17.76 -12.48
CA GLY A 286 -2.24 18.01 -11.54
C GLY A 286 -1.10 18.83 -12.17
N GLU A 287 -0.11 19.18 -11.37
CA GLU A 287 1.09 19.92 -11.79
C GLU A 287 2.34 19.22 -11.27
N PHE A 288 3.45 19.30 -12.01
CA PHE A 288 4.75 18.83 -11.51
C PHE A 288 5.20 19.65 -10.29
N GLN A 289 5.71 18.98 -9.25
CA GLN A 289 6.01 19.55 -7.93
C GLN A 289 7.52 19.66 -7.65
N CYS A 290 8.32 19.97 -8.67
CA CYS A 290 9.79 19.94 -8.60
C CYS A 290 10.45 21.33 -8.70
N TYR A 291 9.73 22.40 -8.35
CA TYR A 291 10.20 23.78 -8.52
C TYR A 291 10.78 24.38 -7.23
N ASP A 292 10.95 23.59 -6.17
CA ASP A 292 11.77 24.00 -5.03
C ASP A 292 13.26 23.97 -5.42
N LYS A 293 14.06 24.82 -4.77
CA LYS A 293 15.48 24.99 -5.14
C LYS A 293 16.29 23.68 -5.08
N PHE A 294 15.92 22.73 -4.24
CA PHE A 294 16.68 21.49 -4.06
C PHE A 294 16.41 20.51 -5.20
N MET A 295 15.14 20.37 -5.59
CA MET A 295 14.74 19.63 -6.78
C MET A 295 15.32 20.25 -8.05
N GLN A 296 15.29 21.57 -8.19
CA GLN A 296 15.90 22.25 -9.34
C GLN A 296 17.42 22.04 -9.40
N ALA A 297 18.12 22.11 -8.26
CA ALA A 297 19.55 21.81 -8.20
C ALA A 297 19.85 20.34 -8.60
N SER A 298 19.02 19.39 -8.17
CA SER A 298 19.13 17.98 -8.57
C SER A 298 18.94 17.80 -10.07
N LEU A 299 17.91 18.42 -10.67
CA LEU A 299 17.65 18.39 -12.11
C LEU A 299 18.82 18.97 -12.92
N SER A 300 19.29 20.16 -12.53
CA SER A 300 20.42 20.84 -13.16
C SER A 300 21.70 20.00 -13.13
N SER A 301 21.98 19.38 -11.99
CA SER A 301 23.13 18.49 -11.85
C SER A 301 22.98 17.20 -12.67
N HIS A 302 21.76 16.62 -12.74
CA HIS A 302 21.48 15.45 -13.59
C HIS A 302 21.71 15.75 -15.08
N ALA A 303 21.23 16.90 -15.56
CA ALA A 303 21.45 17.40 -16.91
C ALA A 303 22.94 17.58 -17.23
N ARG A 304 23.71 18.16 -16.29
CA ARG A 304 25.15 18.37 -16.44
C ARG A 304 25.93 17.05 -16.56
N ILE A 305 25.58 16.04 -15.78
CA ILE A 305 26.24 14.72 -15.81
C ILE A 305 26.05 14.03 -17.16
N LEU A 306 24.86 14.18 -17.78
CA LEU A 306 24.58 13.64 -19.11
C LEU A 306 25.14 14.50 -20.25
N GLY A 307 25.73 15.66 -19.96
CA GLY A 307 26.26 16.58 -20.95
C GLY A 307 25.19 17.37 -21.72
N ILE A 308 23.97 17.50 -21.17
CA ILE A 308 22.82 18.16 -21.82
C ILE A 308 22.29 19.28 -20.90
N GLN A 309 23.11 20.30 -20.68
CA GLN A 309 22.88 21.33 -19.65
C GLN A 309 21.58 22.10 -19.86
N GLU A 310 21.18 22.32 -21.11
CA GLU A 310 19.96 23.01 -21.52
C GLU A 310 18.67 22.37 -20.98
N TRP A 311 18.70 21.07 -20.65
CA TRP A 311 17.54 20.37 -20.07
C TRP A 311 17.45 20.53 -18.54
N GLY A 312 18.46 21.15 -17.93
CA GLY A 312 18.58 21.37 -16.50
C GLY A 312 18.04 22.72 -16.00
N GLU A 313 17.53 23.56 -16.89
CA GLU A 313 17.11 24.94 -16.58
C GLU A 313 15.75 25.04 -15.85
N GLY A 314 15.01 23.93 -15.74
CA GLY A 314 13.76 23.86 -15.00
C GLY A 314 12.88 22.70 -15.45
N GLY A 315 11.77 22.47 -14.74
CA GLY A 315 10.74 21.53 -15.19
C GLY A 315 10.04 22.01 -16.47
N PRO A 316 9.22 21.17 -17.12
CA PRO A 316 8.53 21.51 -18.36
C PRO A 316 7.78 22.83 -18.26
N ALA A 317 8.12 23.78 -19.13
CA ALA A 317 7.38 25.01 -19.30
C ALA A 317 5.98 24.67 -19.81
N GLY A 318 4.96 24.83 -18.97
CA GLY A 318 3.58 24.58 -19.39
C GLY A 318 3.06 25.75 -20.20
N THR A 319 3.35 25.77 -21.49
CA THR A 319 2.72 26.72 -22.39
C THR A 319 1.27 26.30 -22.64
N ASP A 320 0.38 27.20 -22.23
CA ASP A 320 -1.05 27.30 -22.51
C ASP A 320 -2.01 26.40 -21.71
N ALA A 321 -2.49 26.96 -20.60
CA ALA A 321 -3.65 26.50 -19.86
C ALA A 321 -4.94 26.75 -20.67
N ILE A 322 -5.15 26.03 -21.77
CA ILE A 322 -6.51 25.87 -22.29
C ILE A 322 -7.21 24.92 -21.33
N ARG A 323 -7.86 25.48 -20.30
CA ARG A 323 -8.57 24.76 -19.23
C ARG A 323 -9.65 23.78 -19.74
N GLN A 324 -10.03 23.88 -21.02
CA GLN A 324 -11.07 23.06 -21.63
C GLN A 324 -10.61 21.64 -22.01
N ASN A 325 -9.31 21.43 -22.27
CA ASN A 325 -8.79 20.11 -22.61
C ASN A 325 -7.40 19.88 -21.98
N PRO A 326 -7.34 19.49 -20.70
CA PRO A 326 -6.07 19.34 -19.98
C PRO A 326 -5.15 18.28 -20.61
N GLU A 327 -5.72 17.30 -21.32
CA GLU A 327 -5.01 16.26 -22.06
C GLU A 327 -4.19 16.82 -23.25
N GLU A 328 -4.57 17.98 -23.80
CA GLU A 328 -4.03 18.55 -25.05
C GLU A 328 -2.93 19.61 -24.87
N THR A 329 -2.46 19.77 -23.63
CA THR A 329 -1.31 20.66 -23.36
C THR A 329 -0.10 20.28 -24.20
N ASN A 330 0.80 21.25 -24.45
CA ASN A 330 2.03 21.00 -25.21
C ASN A 330 2.86 19.83 -24.66
N PHE A 331 2.79 19.59 -23.35
CA PHE A 331 3.50 18.47 -22.76
C PHE A 331 2.80 17.14 -22.94
N PHE A 332 1.47 17.05 -22.76
CA PHE A 332 0.75 15.78 -22.61
C PHE A 332 0.00 15.28 -23.86
N ARG A 333 -0.23 16.13 -24.87
CA ARG A 333 -1.00 15.76 -26.08
C ARG A 333 -0.49 14.47 -26.73
N ALA A 334 -1.39 13.68 -27.29
CA ALA A 334 -1.04 12.41 -27.92
C ALA A 334 -0.10 12.63 -29.13
N ASP A 335 -0.45 13.57 -30.01
CA ASP A 335 0.30 13.86 -31.22
C ASP A 335 1.30 14.99 -31.00
N GLY A 336 2.60 14.67 -31.08
CA GLY A 336 3.68 15.65 -30.95
C GLY A 336 3.89 16.19 -29.53
N GLY A 337 3.30 15.55 -28.51
CA GLY A 337 3.46 15.96 -27.12
C GLY A 337 4.88 15.74 -26.60
N CYS A 338 5.34 16.70 -25.79
CA CYS A 338 6.70 16.72 -25.26
C CYS A 338 7.04 15.47 -24.44
N TRP A 339 6.06 14.84 -23.76
CA TRP A 339 6.21 13.62 -22.96
C TRP A 339 6.92 12.46 -23.68
N SER A 340 6.80 12.39 -25.01
CA SER A 340 7.37 11.33 -25.85
C SER A 340 8.73 11.71 -26.49
N THR A 341 9.15 12.97 -26.36
CA THR A 341 10.41 13.48 -26.92
C THR A 341 11.62 13.03 -26.08
N PRO A 342 12.87 13.18 -26.57
CA PRO A 342 14.06 12.95 -25.76
C PRO A 342 14.09 13.75 -24.45
N TYR A 343 13.72 15.04 -24.49
CA TYR A 343 13.62 15.87 -23.28
C TYR A 343 12.55 15.36 -22.31
N GLY A 344 11.35 15.03 -22.82
CA GLY A 344 10.26 14.52 -21.98
C GLY A 344 10.64 13.21 -21.28
N ARG A 345 11.30 12.29 -22.00
CA ARG A 345 11.84 11.05 -21.42
C ARG A 345 12.87 11.34 -20.34
N PHE A 346 13.87 12.19 -20.62
CA PHE A 346 14.87 12.62 -19.64
C PHE A 346 14.22 13.18 -18.36
N PHE A 347 13.28 14.11 -18.50
CA PHE A 347 12.63 14.74 -17.37
C PHE A 347 11.79 13.75 -16.56
N LEU A 348 10.99 12.90 -17.22
CA LEU A 348 10.12 11.93 -16.56
C LEU A 348 10.92 10.79 -15.90
N GLU A 349 12.04 10.37 -16.49
CA GLU A 349 12.99 9.42 -15.88
C GLU A 349 13.61 10.01 -14.61
N TRP A 350 14.08 11.26 -14.66
CA TRP A 350 14.60 11.95 -13.48
C TRP A 350 13.52 12.12 -12.40
N TYR A 351 12.35 12.64 -12.76
CA TYR A 351 11.29 12.99 -11.80
C TYR A 351 10.74 11.75 -11.08
N SER A 352 10.45 10.67 -11.83
CA SER A 352 10.04 9.38 -11.25
C SER A 352 11.19 8.66 -10.54
N GLY A 353 12.42 8.80 -11.03
CA GLY A 353 13.63 8.27 -10.40
C GLY A 353 13.91 8.88 -9.03
N MET A 354 13.68 10.17 -8.86
CA MET A 354 13.76 10.86 -7.55
C MET A 354 12.73 10.31 -6.56
N LEU A 355 11.52 10.00 -7.01
CA LEU A 355 10.49 9.38 -6.18
C LEU A 355 10.86 7.95 -5.77
N LEU A 356 11.40 7.15 -6.71
CA LEU A 356 11.90 5.80 -6.41
C LEU A 356 13.06 5.82 -5.40
N LEU A 357 13.98 6.78 -5.53
CA LEU A 357 15.10 6.96 -4.61
C LEU A 357 14.63 7.33 -3.20
N HIS A 358 13.63 8.21 -3.09
CA HIS A 358 13.00 8.57 -1.82
C HIS A 358 12.37 7.33 -1.15
N GLY A 359 11.56 6.57 -1.90
CA GLY A 359 10.97 5.32 -1.41
C GLY A 359 12.02 4.31 -0.96
N GLU A 360 13.10 4.14 -1.73
CA GLU A 360 14.19 3.22 -1.39
C GLU A 360 14.92 3.61 -0.09
N ARG A 361 15.17 4.90 0.15
CA ARG A 361 15.77 5.38 1.41
C ARG A 361 14.89 5.03 2.60
N LEU A 362 13.58 5.30 2.50
CA LEU A 362 12.62 4.99 3.56
C LEU A 362 12.51 3.48 3.81
N CYS A 363 12.45 2.67 2.74
CA CYS A 363 12.45 1.21 2.87
C CYS A 363 13.74 0.69 3.52
N THR A 364 14.91 1.23 3.14
CA THR A 364 16.20 0.87 3.74
C THR A 364 16.21 1.16 5.24
N ILE A 365 15.76 2.36 5.63
CA ILE A 365 15.69 2.78 7.04
C ILE A 365 14.71 1.88 7.81
N ALA A 366 13.52 1.65 7.26
CA ALA A 366 12.49 0.87 7.91
C ALA A 366 12.89 -0.61 8.05
N ASP A 367 13.47 -1.22 7.02
CA ASP A 367 13.98 -2.59 7.07
C ASP A 367 15.06 -2.71 8.15
N ALA A 368 16.03 -1.80 8.19
CA ALA A 368 17.08 -1.81 9.21
C ALA A 368 16.55 -1.67 10.64
N ILE A 369 15.46 -0.91 10.84
CA ILE A 369 14.87 -0.69 12.18
C ILE A 369 13.97 -1.86 12.60
N PHE A 370 13.15 -2.38 11.69
CA PHE A 370 12.10 -3.35 12.01
C PHE A 370 12.48 -4.81 11.70
N SER A 371 13.62 -5.06 11.06
CA SER A 371 14.12 -6.42 10.84
C SER A 371 14.25 -7.18 12.16
N GLY A 372 13.82 -8.44 12.15
CA GLY A 372 13.81 -9.31 13.34
C GLY A 372 12.69 -9.04 14.35
N THR A 373 11.86 -8.00 14.18
CA THR A 373 10.75 -7.70 15.11
C THR A 373 9.47 -8.48 14.82
N GLY A 374 9.42 -9.22 13.70
CA GLY A 374 8.25 -9.98 13.27
C GLY A 374 7.15 -9.15 12.60
N VAL A 375 7.38 -7.86 12.34
CA VAL A 375 6.45 -7.02 11.58
C VAL A 375 6.81 -7.00 10.10
N THR A 376 5.79 -6.89 9.24
CA THR A 376 5.98 -6.59 7.82
C THR A 376 5.99 -5.07 7.63
N ILE A 377 6.97 -4.52 6.92
CA ILE A 377 6.91 -3.12 6.48
C ILE A 377 6.02 -3.00 5.24
N SER A 378 5.32 -1.88 5.07
CA SER A 378 4.50 -1.63 3.88
C SER A 378 4.60 -0.18 3.41
N GLY A 379 4.34 0.03 2.12
CA GLY A 379 4.29 1.35 1.49
C GLY A 379 3.03 1.48 0.63
N LYS A 380 2.46 2.69 0.59
CA LYS A 380 1.21 2.95 -0.13
C LYS A 380 1.48 3.62 -1.48
N VAL A 381 0.86 3.09 -2.53
CA VAL A 381 0.86 3.63 -3.89
C VAL A 381 -0.56 4.07 -4.23
N SER A 382 -0.69 5.33 -4.63
CA SER A 382 -1.97 5.95 -4.98
C SER A 382 -2.55 5.36 -6.27
N GLY A 383 -3.86 5.09 -6.27
CA GLY A 383 -4.59 4.65 -7.47
C GLY A 383 -5.04 5.82 -8.33
N ILE A 384 -4.11 6.40 -9.09
CA ILE A 384 -4.40 7.55 -9.97
C ILE A 384 -4.98 7.06 -11.28
N HIS A 385 -6.30 7.10 -11.37
CA HIS A 385 -7.03 6.39 -12.42
C HIS A 385 -7.64 7.29 -13.48
N TRP A 386 -7.67 8.61 -13.27
CA TRP A 386 -8.13 9.57 -14.25
C TRP A 386 -7.06 9.81 -15.32
N HIS A 387 -7.49 10.04 -16.56
CA HIS A 387 -6.63 10.13 -17.75
C HIS A 387 -5.86 8.85 -18.13
N TYR A 388 -6.18 7.71 -17.50
CA TYR A 388 -5.58 6.40 -17.78
C TYR A 388 -5.74 5.93 -19.23
N TYR A 389 -6.83 6.30 -19.92
CA TYR A 389 -7.04 5.92 -21.33
C TYR A 389 -6.36 6.86 -22.35
N THR A 390 -5.64 7.89 -21.89
CA THR A 390 -4.80 8.72 -22.76
C THR A 390 -3.47 8.03 -23.06
N CYS A 391 -2.72 8.47 -24.08
CA CYS A 391 -1.41 7.87 -24.36
C CYS A 391 -0.36 8.24 -23.30
N SER A 392 -0.43 9.46 -22.76
CA SER A 392 0.57 10.03 -21.86
C SER A 392 0.29 9.78 -20.40
N HIS A 393 -0.95 9.43 -20.00
CA HIS A 393 -1.36 9.21 -18.61
C HIS A 393 -0.98 10.40 -17.70
N PRO A 394 -1.38 11.63 -18.05
CA PRO A 394 -0.80 12.85 -17.52
C PRO A 394 -0.89 12.98 -15.99
N SER A 395 -1.95 12.46 -15.37
CA SER A 395 -2.09 12.50 -13.91
C SER A 395 -1.19 11.53 -13.17
N GLU A 396 -0.90 10.37 -13.77
CA GLU A 396 0.10 9.46 -13.24
C GLU A 396 1.49 10.10 -13.36
N LEU A 397 1.80 10.73 -14.51
CA LEU A 397 3.07 11.42 -14.73
C LEU A 397 3.32 12.56 -13.73
N THR A 398 2.34 13.45 -13.51
CA THR A 398 2.53 14.59 -12.58
C THR A 398 2.68 14.14 -11.14
N ALA A 399 2.04 13.03 -10.76
CA ALA A 399 2.21 12.41 -9.44
C ALA A 399 3.54 11.65 -9.28
N GLY A 400 4.32 11.50 -10.36
CA GLY A 400 5.63 10.86 -10.35
C GLY A 400 5.63 9.39 -10.78
N TYR A 401 4.47 8.83 -11.15
CA TYR A 401 4.40 7.51 -11.77
C TYR A 401 4.65 7.68 -13.25
N TYR A 402 5.83 7.28 -13.73
CA TYR A 402 6.12 7.30 -15.16
C TYR A 402 5.43 6.13 -15.89
N ASN A 403 4.11 6.06 -15.76
CA ASN A 403 3.24 5.13 -16.47
C ASN A 403 2.78 5.80 -17.76
N THR A 404 2.77 5.08 -18.87
CA THR A 404 2.20 5.53 -20.14
C THR A 404 1.58 4.32 -20.83
N LEU A 405 0.94 4.51 -21.99
CA LEU A 405 0.40 3.41 -22.78
C LEU A 405 1.45 2.31 -23.09
N LEU A 406 2.73 2.69 -23.20
CA LEU A 406 3.82 1.81 -23.61
C LEU A 406 4.84 1.50 -22.50
N ARG A 407 4.65 2.05 -21.29
CA ARG A 407 5.60 1.92 -20.18
C ARG A 407 4.87 1.65 -18.88
N ASP A 408 5.21 0.55 -18.21
CA ASP A 408 4.71 0.26 -16.86
C ASP A 408 5.45 1.12 -15.81
N GLY A 409 4.73 2.08 -15.24
CA GLY A 409 5.24 2.95 -14.18
C GLY A 409 5.23 2.35 -12.78
N TYR A 410 4.45 1.29 -12.57
CA TYR A 410 4.25 0.66 -11.25
C TYR A 410 5.24 -0.47 -10.98
N LEU A 411 5.68 -1.18 -12.02
CA LEU A 411 6.64 -2.28 -11.90
C LEU A 411 7.95 -1.88 -11.21
N PRO A 412 8.60 -0.73 -11.52
CA PRO A 412 9.80 -0.30 -10.79
C PRO A 412 9.56 -0.07 -9.29
N ILE A 413 8.37 0.42 -8.91
CA ILE A 413 7.98 0.61 -7.50
C ILE A 413 7.82 -0.75 -6.82
N ALA A 414 7.13 -1.70 -7.46
CA ALA A 414 6.98 -3.05 -6.93
C ALA A 414 8.33 -3.78 -6.80
N GLN A 415 9.24 -3.61 -7.77
CA GLN A 415 10.61 -4.13 -7.70
C GLN A 415 11.41 -3.50 -6.56
N MET A 416 11.18 -2.23 -6.26
CA MET A 416 11.80 -1.56 -5.11
C MET A 416 11.28 -2.14 -3.79
N PHE A 417 9.96 -2.28 -3.62
CA PHE A 417 9.39 -2.91 -2.43
C PHE A 417 9.81 -4.38 -2.24
N SER A 418 10.01 -5.14 -3.31
CA SER A 418 10.39 -6.56 -3.21
C SER A 418 11.79 -6.77 -2.64
N ARG A 419 12.72 -5.84 -2.89
CA ARG A 419 14.07 -5.87 -2.28
C ARG A 419 14.03 -5.87 -0.75
N TYR A 420 13.01 -5.23 -0.18
CA TYR A 420 12.82 -5.10 1.27
C TYR A 420 11.70 -5.98 1.82
N LYS A 421 11.18 -6.92 1.01
CA LYS A 421 10.03 -7.79 1.36
C LYS A 421 8.84 -7.00 1.90
N ALA A 422 8.67 -5.76 1.42
CA ALA A 422 7.61 -4.87 1.85
C ALA A 422 6.28 -5.29 1.22
N ALA A 423 5.17 -5.06 1.93
CA ALA A 423 3.85 -5.16 1.32
C ALA A 423 3.52 -3.89 0.51
N LEU A 424 2.82 -4.05 -0.61
CA LEU A 424 2.26 -2.95 -1.37
C LEU A 424 0.84 -2.67 -0.89
N CYS A 425 0.54 -1.41 -0.57
CA CYS A 425 -0.81 -0.96 -0.29
C CYS A 425 -1.33 -0.09 -1.44
N CYS A 426 -2.56 -0.31 -1.92
CA CYS A 426 -3.19 0.54 -2.92
C CYS A 426 -4.72 0.58 -2.81
N SER A 427 -5.31 1.65 -3.34
CA SER A 427 -6.76 1.90 -3.31
C SER A 427 -7.49 1.37 -4.55
N CYS A 428 -8.70 1.86 -4.81
CA CYS A 428 -9.54 1.60 -6.00
C CYS A 428 -10.27 0.25 -6.04
N PHE A 429 -10.23 -0.54 -4.96
CA PHE A 429 -10.91 -1.85 -4.93
C PHE A 429 -12.44 -1.76 -4.98
N ASP A 430 -13.01 -0.62 -4.59
CA ASP A 430 -14.44 -0.33 -4.55
C ASP A 430 -14.97 0.38 -5.80
N LEU A 431 -14.08 0.70 -6.75
CA LEU A 431 -14.40 1.50 -7.93
C LEU A 431 -14.64 0.64 -9.17
N ARG A 432 -15.52 1.13 -10.04
CA ARG A 432 -15.84 0.53 -11.35
C ARG A 432 -15.70 1.56 -12.45
N ASP A 433 -15.26 1.14 -13.62
CA ASP A 433 -15.17 2.03 -14.79
C ASP A 433 -16.57 2.53 -15.19
N ALA A 434 -17.58 1.66 -15.12
CA ALA A 434 -18.97 1.97 -15.47
C ALA A 434 -19.66 3.03 -14.59
N GLU A 435 -19.11 3.35 -13.41
CA GLU A 435 -19.66 4.37 -12.50
C GLU A 435 -19.08 5.77 -12.77
N ARG A 436 -18.16 5.90 -13.74
CA ARG A 436 -17.42 7.15 -13.95
C ARG A 436 -17.98 7.95 -15.12
N ASN A 437 -18.18 9.23 -14.84
CA ASN A 437 -18.60 10.22 -15.83
C ASN A 437 -17.44 10.66 -16.75
N ASN A 438 -16.19 10.32 -16.40
CA ASN A 438 -15.00 10.63 -17.18
C ASN A 438 -14.63 9.42 -18.06
N SER A 439 -14.78 9.56 -19.38
CA SER A 439 -14.45 8.50 -20.35
C SER A 439 -12.96 8.16 -20.41
N GLN A 440 -12.07 9.01 -19.90
CA GLN A 440 -10.63 8.78 -19.87
C GLN A 440 -10.15 8.11 -18.58
N SER A 441 -11.05 7.78 -17.66
CA SER A 441 -10.72 7.19 -16.36
C SER A 441 -10.90 5.67 -16.35
N SER A 442 -9.93 4.93 -15.78
CA SER A 442 -10.06 3.49 -15.54
C SER A 442 -9.49 3.07 -14.18
N PRO A 443 -10.29 3.12 -13.10
CA PRO A 443 -9.88 2.55 -11.82
C PRO A 443 -9.63 1.04 -11.91
N GLU A 444 -10.41 0.30 -12.71
CA GLU A 444 -10.20 -1.15 -12.87
C GLU A 444 -8.93 -1.46 -13.68
N GLY A 445 -8.60 -0.63 -14.67
CA GLY A 445 -7.34 -0.69 -15.41
C GLY A 445 -6.12 -0.44 -14.52
N THR A 446 -6.15 0.67 -13.79
CA THR A 446 -5.10 1.07 -12.84
C THR A 446 -4.85 -0.01 -11.79
N LEU A 447 -5.93 -0.50 -11.17
CA LEU A 447 -5.85 -1.55 -10.16
C LEU A 447 -5.26 -2.85 -10.74
N ARG A 448 -5.62 -3.21 -11.98
CA ARG A 448 -5.09 -4.41 -12.65
C ARG A 448 -3.58 -4.31 -12.89
N GLN A 449 -3.06 -3.14 -13.29
CA GLN A 449 -1.62 -2.94 -13.47
C GLN A 449 -0.87 -3.04 -12.13
N LEU A 450 -1.34 -2.35 -11.09
CA LEU A 450 -0.76 -2.45 -9.73
C LEU A 450 -0.75 -3.90 -9.22
N MET A 451 -1.86 -4.61 -9.38
CA MET A 451 -1.96 -6.03 -9.02
C MET A 451 -1.01 -6.91 -9.84
N ALA A 452 -0.84 -6.63 -11.13
CA ALA A 452 0.08 -7.37 -11.98
C ALA A 452 1.54 -7.13 -11.56
N ALA A 453 1.94 -5.88 -11.33
CA ALA A 453 3.27 -5.51 -10.83
C ALA A 453 3.58 -6.18 -9.48
N ALA A 454 2.62 -6.15 -8.55
CA ALA A 454 2.75 -6.81 -7.24
C ALA A 454 2.89 -8.34 -7.38
N LYS A 455 2.12 -8.99 -8.27
CA LYS A 455 2.25 -10.42 -8.54
C LYS A 455 3.59 -10.80 -9.17
N ILE A 456 4.05 -10.04 -10.16
CA ILE A 456 5.35 -10.25 -10.81
C ILE A 456 6.47 -10.21 -9.76
N CYS A 457 6.35 -9.32 -8.78
CA CYS A 457 7.33 -9.13 -7.72
C CYS A 457 7.07 -9.97 -6.45
N ASN A 458 6.07 -10.87 -6.47
CA ASN A 458 5.65 -11.70 -5.34
C ASN A 458 5.38 -10.92 -4.04
N LEU A 459 4.78 -9.73 -4.15
CA LEU A 459 4.49 -8.89 -3.00
C LEU A 459 3.20 -9.30 -2.27
N PRO A 460 3.15 -9.21 -0.94
CA PRO A 460 1.88 -9.08 -0.23
C PRO A 460 1.12 -7.83 -0.69
N LEU A 461 -0.19 -7.94 -0.87
CA LEU A 461 -1.04 -6.82 -1.29
C LEU A 461 -2.08 -6.46 -0.23
N ASN A 462 -2.12 -5.18 0.13
CA ASN A 462 -3.11 -4.58 0.99
C ASN A 462 -4.02 -3.69 0.15
N GLY A 463 -5.28 -4.10 -0.02
CA GLY A 463 -6.26 -3.30 -0.76
C GLY A 463 -7.03 -2.33 0.13
N GLU A 464 -7.37 -1.16 -0.40
CA GLU A 464 -8.22 -0.16 0.25
C GLU A 464 -9.38 0.28 -0.65
N ASN A 465 -10.48 0.73 -0.04
CA ASN A 465 -11.48 1.49 -0.76
C ASN A 465 -11.03 2.96 -0.92
N SER A 466 -11.34 3.56 -2.06
CA SER A 466 -11.07 4.97 -2.36
C SER A 466 -12.10 5.91 -1.74
N VAL A 467 -13.36 5.48 -1.62
CA VAL A 467 -14.44 6.30 -1.05
C VAL A 467 -15.08 5.54 0.11
N THR A 468 -15.34 6.21 1.24
CA THR A 468 -15.99 5.59 2.40
C THR A 468 -17.49 5.35 2.14
N ARG A 469 -17.80 4.28 1.39
CA ARG A 469 -19.16 3.82 1.06
C ARG A 469 -19.36 2.38 1.55
N LEU A 470 -20.60 2.06 1.92
CA LEU A 470 -21.02 0.73 2.40
C LEU A 470 -22.23 0.20 1.62
N ASP A 471 -22.41 0.64 0.38
CA ASP A 471 -23.45 0.09 -0.48
C ASP A 471 -23.07 -1.31 -1.02
N ASP A 472 -24.07 -2.11 -1.37
CA ASP A 472 -23.86 -3.50 -1.78
C ASP A 472 -23.03 -3.61 -3.07
N THR A 473 -23.05 -2.58 -3.93
CA THR A 473 -22.30 -2.55 -5.19
C THR A 473 -20.81 -2.37 -4.94
N SER A 474 -20.42 -1.37 -4.14
CA SER A 474 -19.02 -1.11 -3.78
C SER A 474 -18.40 -2.29 -3.02
N LEU A 475 -19.11 -2.84 -2.03
CA LEU A 475 -18.63 -4.00 -1.26
C LEU A 475 -18.50 -5.27 -2.13
N SER A 476 -19.41 -5.47 -3.08
CA SER A 476 -19.32 -6.58 -4.03
C SER A 476 -18.15 -6.42 -5.01
N GLN A 477 -17.85 -5.18 -5.42
CA GLN A 477 -16.69 -4.87 -6.25
C GLN A 477 -15.40 -5.18 -5.50
N VAL A 478 -15.27 -4.81 -4.23
CA VAL A 478 -14.11 -5.17 -3.39
C VAL A 478 -13.89 -6.69 -3.34
N ILE A 479 -14.97 -7.46 -3.13
CA ILE A 479 -14.91 -8.93 -3.10
C ILE A 479 -14.48 -9.47 -4.47
N ARG A 480 -14.97 -8.90 -5.58
CA ARG A 480 -14.57 -9.30 -6.93
C ARG A 480 -13.10 -9.01 -7.18
N SER A 481 -12.66 -7.79 -6.91
CA SER A 481 -11.27 -7.32 -7.12
C SER A 481 -10.27 -8.11 -6.27
N SER A 482 -10.58 -8.38 -5.00
CA SER A 482 -9.72 -9.19 -4.12
C SER A 482 -9.50 -10.61 -4.66
N ARG A 483 -10.54 -11.25 -5.20
CA ARG A 483 -10.44 -12.60 -5.80
C ARG A 483 -9.54 -12.64 -7.04
N LEU A 484 -9.46 -11.54 -7.80
CA LEU A 484 -8.52 -11.43 -8.92
C LEU A 484 -7.07 -11.52 -8.45
N TYR A 485 -6.75 -11.10 -7.22
CA TYR A 485 -5.41 -11.25 -6.66
C TYR A 485 -5.19 -12.65 -6.07
N SER A 486 -6.11 -13.09 -5.22
CA SER A 486 -6.00 -14.35 -4.45
C SER A 486 -6.18 -15.64 -5.27
N GLY A 487 -6.70 -15.56 -6.50
CA GLY A 487 -7.09 -16.72 -7.32
C GLY A 487 -5.98 -17.42 -8.11
N GLY A 488 -4.69 -17.22 -7.76
CA GLY A 488 -3.55 -17.83 -8.47
C GLY A 488 -2.79 -18.85 -7.64
N THR A 489 -1.95 -19.67 -8.30
CA THR A 489 -0.95 -20.55 -7.66
C THR A 489 0.19 -19.79 -6.97
N SER A 490 0.17 -18.46 -7.04
CA SER A 490 1.16 -17.59 -6.42
C SER A 490 0.91 -17.52 -4.91
N GLY A 491 1.93 -17.84 -4.10
CA GLY A 491 1.88 -17.80 -2.63
C GLY A 491 1.76 -16.39 -2.02
N THR A 492 1.30 -15.40 -2.79
CA THR A 492 1.13 -14.01 -2.36
C THR A 492 -0.10 -13.83 -1.49
N SER A 493 0.05 -13.24 -0.30
CA SER A 493 -1.07 -12.96 0.60
C SER A 493 -1.79 -11.66 0.23
N PHE A 494 -3.11 -11.67 0.38
CA PHE A 494 -3.96 -10.48 0.24
C PHE A 494 -4.68 -10.17 1.55
N SER A 495 -4.82 -8.88 1.85
CA SER A 495 -5.73 -8.40 2.88
C SER A 495 -6.44 -7.13 2.42
N PHE A 496 -7.56 -6.81 3.06
CA PHE A 496 -8.31 -5.60 2.76
C PHE A 496 -8.40 -4.69 3.99
N ASN A 497 -8.17 -3.40 3.81
CA ASN A 497 -8.30 -2.37 4.82
C ASN A 497 -9.46 -1.43 4.44
N TYR A 498 -10.52 -1.44 5.23
CA TYR A 498 -11.66 -0.55 5.04
C TYR A 498 -11.37 0.83 5.63
N VAL A 499 -11.43 1.87 4.79
CA VAL A 499 -11.16 3.27 5.10
C VAL A 499 -12.47 4.05 5.03
N ARG A 500 -13.08 4.47 6.15
CA ARG A 500 -12.62 4.44 7.54
C ARG A 500 -13.77 4.18 8.49
N MET A 501 -13.44 3.82 9.73
CA MET A 501 -14.38 3.81 10.84
C MET A 501 -14.92 5.23 11.06
N ASN A 502 -16.24 5.35 11.11
CA ASN A 502 -16.96 6.57 11.42
C ASN A 502 -18.31 6.18 12.06
N LYS A 503 -19.13 7.19 12.38
CA LYS A 503 -20.47 6.96 12.93
C LYS A 503 -21.34 6.09 12.01
N SER A 504 -21.34 6.38 10.71
CA SER A 504 -22.25 5.73 9.76
C SER A 504 -21.96 4.24 9.58
N LEU A 505 -20.73 3.79 9.81
CA LEU A 505 -20.38 2.35 9.84
C LEU A 505 -21.23 1.56 10.86
N PHE A 506 -21.56 2.18 12.00
CA PHE A 506 -22.30 1.53 13.10
C PHE A 506 -23.82 1.71 13.01
N GLU A 507 -24.33 2.44 12.01
CA GLU A 507 -25.76 2.48 11.74
C GLU A 507 -26.28 1.09 11.36
N PHE A 508 -27.46 0.71 11.85
CA PHE A 508 -27.98 -0.66 11.78
C PHE A 508 -27.88 -1.30 10.38
N GLN A 509 -28.27 -0.58 9.33
CA GLN A 509 -28.22 -1.09 7.95
C GLN A 509 -26.79 -1.27 7.45
N ASN A 510 -25.92 -0.27 7.68
CA ASN A 510 -24.52 -0.29 7.27
C ASN A 510 -23.73 -1.35 8.02
N TRP A 511 -23.97 -1.51 9.32
CA TRP A 511 -23.38 -2.55 10.14
C TRP A 511 -23.75 -3.95 9.63
N ASN A 512 -25.02 -4.17 9.28
CA ASN A 512 -25.47 -5.43 8.70
C ASN A 512 -24.80 -5.73 7.34
N ARG A 513 -24.61 -4.72 6.49
CA ARG A 513 -23.85 -4.87 5.23
C ARG A 513 -22.38 -5.16 5.49
N PHE A 514 -21.76 -4.42 6.40
CA PHE A 514 -20.35 -4.57 6.75
C PHE A 514 -20.03 -5.94 7.34
N THR A 515 -20.82 -6.44 8.29
CA THR A 515 -20.63 -7.78 8.86
C THR A 515 -20.78 -8.90 7.82
N LYS A 516 -21.75 -8.77 6.90
CA LYS A 516 -21.88 -9.68 5.75
C LYS A 516 -20.67 -9.62 4.84
N PHE A 517 -20.14 -8.42 4.58
CA PHE A 517 -18.92 -8.21 3.80
C PHE A 517 -17.71 -8.88 4.46
N VAL A 518 -17.46 -8.65 5.76
CA VAL A 518 -16.35 -9.28 6.49
C VAL A 518 -16.43 -10.82 6.43
N ARG A 519 -17.64 -11.37 6.55
CA ARG A 519 -17.90 -12.81 6.41
C ARG A 519 -17.64 -13.32 4.99
N LYS A 520 -17.94 -12.55 3.94
CA LYS A 520 -17.67 -12.94 2.54
C LYS A 520 -16.18 -12.84 2.16
N MET A 521 -15.46 -11.91 2.79
CA MET A 521 -14.02 -11.75 2.60
C MET A 521 -13.24 -12.87 3.30
N SER A 522 -13.68 -13.27 4.50
CA SER A 522 -13.10 -14.37 5.26
C SER A 522 -13.64 -15.73 4.79
N ASP A 523 -12.85 -16.80 4.82
CA ASP A 523 -13.40 -18.16 4.69
C ASP A 523 -14.26 -18.44 5.94
N ALA A 524 -15.37 -19.15 5.79
CA ALA A 524 -16.30 -19.47 6.88
C ALA A 524 -15.57 -20.13 8.06
N ARG A 525 -14.61 -21.03 7.79
CA ARG A 525 -13.77 -21.66 8.82
C ARG A 525 -12.88 -20.65 9.55
N THR A 526 -12.24 -19.75 8.80
CA THR A 526 -11.38 -18.70 9.36
C THR A 526 -12.19 -17.70 10.20
N PHE A 527 -13.40 -17.37 9.74
CA PHE A 527 -14.32 -16.49 10.45
C PHE A 527 -14.74 -17.09 11.80
N LEU A 528 -15.18 -18.36 11.81
CA LEU A 528 -15.57 -19.05 13.05
C LEU A 528 -14.39 -19.25 14.00
N ALA A 529 -13.21 -19.61 13.48
CA ALA A 529 -12.00 -19.75 14.29
C ALA A 529 -11.65 -18.43 15.02
N ARG A 530 -11.76 -17.28 14.34
CA ARG A 530 -11.53 -15.97 14.95
C ARG A 530 -12.55 -15.64 16.04
N LEU A 531 -13.81 -15.97 15.83
CA LEU A 531 -14.85 -15.78 16.85
C LEU A 531 -14.62 -16.66 18.08
N ASN A 532 -14.25 -17.93 17.86
CA ASN A 532 -14.00 -18.89 18.94
C ASN A 532 -12.74 -18.57 19.74
N PHE A 533 -11.63 -18.21 19.07
CA PHE A 533 -10.39 -17.79 19.73
C PHE A 533 -10.63 -16.62 20.70
N ARG A 534 -11.45 -15.65 20.28
CA ARG A 534 -11.81 -14.49 21.10
C ARG A 534 -12.70 -14.83 22.28
N ARG A 535 -13.59 -15.82 22.13
CA ARG A 535 -14.44 -16.32 23.22
C ARG A 535 -13.63 -17.11 24.27
N GLY A 536 -12.52 -17.74 23.88
CA GLY A 536 -11.64 -18.47 24.80
C GLY A 536 -10.67 -17.60 25.63
N HIS A 537 -10.37 -16.38 25.18
CA HIS A 537 -9.45 -15.46 25.89
C HIS A 537 -10.15 -14.42 26.78
N GLN A 538 -11.49 -14.34 26.78
CA GLN A 538 -12.25 -13.48 27.69
C GLN A 538 -13.58 -14.09 28.12
N CYS A 539 -13.80 -14.12 29.44
CA CYS A 539 -15.13 -14.17 30.04
C CYS A 539 -15.83 -12.82 29.80
N LEU A 540 -16.30 -12.58 28.57
CA LEU A 540 -17.16 -11.45 28.29
C LEU A 540 -18.49 -11.68 29.02
N PRO A 541 -19.04 -10.72 29.78
CA PRO A 541 -20.46 -10.80 30.12
C PRO A 541 -21.22 -10.84 28.79
N SER A 542 -22.32 -11.58 28.74
CA SER A 542 -23.24 -11.61 27.61
C SER A 542 -23.85 -10.22 27.40
N VAL A 543 -23.09 -9.29 26.83
CA VAL A 543 -23.55 -7.95 26.48
C VAL A 543 -24.13 -8.04 25.07
N SER A 544 -25.44 -7.81 24.94
CA SER A 544 -26.15 -7.85 23.67
C SER A 544 -25.43 -7.00 22.61
N VAL A 545 -25.24 -7.55 21.41
CA VAL A 545 -24.66 -6.85 20.25
C VAL A 545 -25.39 -5.53 19.97
N VAL A 546 -26.70 -5.48 20.22
CA VAL A 546 -27.53 -4.27 20.11
C VAL A 546 -27.08 -3.19 21.10
N TRP A 547 -26.64 -3.58 22.30
CA TRP A 547 -26.18 -2.69 23.36
C TRP A 547 -24.81 -2.08 23.05
N VAL A 548 -23.90 -2.84 22.44
CA VAL A 548 -22.56 -2.37 22.04
C VAL A 548 -22.65 -1.42 20.84
N VAL A 549 -23.48 -1.76 19.84
CA VAL A 549 -23.69 -0.92 18.65
C VAL A 549 -24.33 0.41 19.01
N ASN A 550 -25.34 0.44 19.90
CA ASN A 550 -25.96 1.69 20.35
C ASN A 550 -25.00 2.65 21.06
N ARG A 551 -23.98 2.15 21.78
CA ARG A 551 -22.93 2.98 22.39
C ARG A 551 -21.84 3.41 21.39
N ALA A 552 -21.57 2.62 20.35
CA ALA A 552 -20.68 3.01 19.25
C ALA A 552 -21.27 4.14 18.39
N SER A 553 -22.60 4.20 18.28
CA SER A 553 -23.34 5.27 17.58
C SER A 553 -23.24 6.66 18.24
N VAL A 554 -22.63 6.77 19.43
CA VAL A 554 -22.39 8.06 20.13
C VAL A 554 -21.11 8.75 19.63
N TYR A 555 -20.65 8.44 18.42
CA TYR A 555 -19.82 9.37 17.65
C TYR A 555 -20.67 10.60 17.30
N THR A 556 -20.69 11.57 18.20
CA THR A 556 -21.02 12.97 17.96
C THR A 556 -19.77 13.79 18.25
#